data_AF-A0A962K9Y6-F1
#
_entry.id   AF-A0A962K9Y6-F1
#
_cell.length_a   1.000
_cell.length_b   1.000
_cell.length_c   1.000
_cell.angle_alpha   90.00
_cell.angle_beta   90.00
_cell.angle_gamma   90.00
#
_symmetry.space_group_name_H-M   'P 1'
#
loop_
_entity.id
_entity.type
_entity.pdbx_description
1 polymer ?
#
loop_
_entity_poly.entity_id
_entity_poly.type
_entity_poly.pdbx_seq_one_letter_code
_entity_poly.pdbx_strand_id
1 'polypeptide(L)' 'MTISIQDTIYEQFMQLVPAKKRSQYIEQLLAEAIHKEKIAARDAECEAMANDPDYLAEEKFFMDFNGDVGNEPW' A
#
# COMPACT_ATOMS: atom_id res chain seq x y z
N MET A 1 13.64 23.93 -0.94
CA MET A 1 12.24 23.59 -0.61
C MET A 1 12.04 23.89 0.87
N THR A 2 10.95 24.53 1.23
CA THR A 2 10.64 24.91 2.61
C THR A 2 9.24 24.41 2.94
N ILE A 3 9.09 23.73 4.07
CA ILE A 3 7.82 23.20 4.56
C ILE A 3 7.49 23.88 5.88
N SER A 4 6.22 24.25 6.06
CA SER A 4 5.72 24.75 7.34
C SER A 4 5.23 23.59 8.18
N ILE A 5 5.69 23.53 9.43
CA ILE A 5 5.25 22.56 10.43
C ILE A 5 4.96 23.30 11.73
N GLN A 6 4.10 22.73 12.57
CA GLN A 6 3.71 23.33 13.84
C GLN A 6 4.94 23.52 14.75
N ASP A 7 4.99 24.66 15.44
CA ASP A 7 6.15 25.05 16.27
C ASP A 7 6.47 23.98 17.32
N THR A 8 5.45 23.41 17.96
CA THR A 8 5.60 22.36 18.97
C THR A 8 6.27 21.09 18.41
N ILE A 9 5.95 20.72 17.16
CA ILE A 9 6.55 19.58 16.48
C ILE A 9 7.97 19.91 16.02
N TYR A 10 8.19 21.12 15.53
CA TYR A 10 9.52 21.59 15.16
C TYR A 10 10.49 21.56 16.34
N GLU A 11 10.06 22.04 17.52
CA GLU A 11 10.86 22.01 18.73
C GLU A 11 11.25 20.58 19.14
N GLN A 12 10.27 19.67 19.16
CA GLN A 12 10.54 18.26 19.48
C GLN A 12 11.50 17.62 18.46
N PHE A 13 11.32 17.90 17.17
CA PHE A 13 12.22 17.42 16.12
C PHE A 13 13.64 17.93 16.32
N MET A 14 13.80 19.22 16.66
CA MET A 14 15.10 19.83 16.89
C MET A 14 15.81 19.24 18.12
N GLN A 15 15.06 18.87 19.16
CA GLN A 15 15.59 18.26 20.38
C GLN A 15 15.96 16.78 20.20
N LEU A 16 15.12 16.02 19.51
CA LEU A 16 15.27 14.56 19.40
C LEU A 16 16.18 14.14 18.24
N VAL A 17 16.22 14.91 17.15
CA VAL A 17 16.98 14.56 15.95
C VAL A 17 18.23 15.42 15.81
N PRO A 18 19.44 14.81 15.82
CA PRO A 18 20.68 15.55 15.65
C PRO A 18 20.73 16.31 14.33
N ALA A 19 21.23 17.55 14.36
CA ALA A 19 21.25 18.45 13.20
C ALA A 19 21.78 17.80 11.91
N LYS A 20 22.85 17.00 12.01
CA LYS A 20 23.48 16.30 10.87
C LYS A 20 22.59 15.23 10.22
N LYS A 21 21.56 14.75 10.92
CA LYS A 21 20.66 13.67 10.46
C LYS A 21 19.25 14.15 10.09
N ARG A 22 18.93 15.44 10.34
CA ARG A 22 17.58 15.98 10.17
C ARG A 22 17.05 15.83 8.75
N SER A 23 17.87 16.13 7.73
CA SER A 23 17.45 15.99 6.33
C SER A 23 17.13 14.54 5.97
N GLN A 24 18.00 13.60 6.38
CA GLN A 24 17.82 12.18 6.12
C GLN A 24 16.59 11.63 6.84
N TYR A 25 16.33 12.10 8.07
CA TYR A 25 15.15 11.71 8.83
C TYR A 25 13.85 12.13 8.14
N ILE A 26 13.77 13.37 7.65
CA ILE A 26 12.60 13.87 6.92
C ILE A 26 12.42 13.10 5.60
N GLU A 27 13.51 12.85 4.88
CA GLU A 27 13.47 12.06 3.64
C GLU A 27 12.91 10.66 3.87
N GLN A 28 13.35 9.99 4.94
CA GLN A 28 12.86 8.65 5.28
C GLN A 28 11.37 8.66 5.64
N LEU A 29 10.93 9.63 6.45
CA LEU A 29 9.50 9.80 6.78
C LEU A 29 8.64 10.02 5.53
N LEU A 30 9.10 10.84 4.59
CA LEU A 30 8.39 11.08 3.34
C LEU A 30 8.34 9.81 2.48
N ALA A 31 9.44 9.07 2.37
CA ALA A 31 9.48 7.82 1.62
C ALA A 31 8.51 6.77 2.20
N GLU A 32 8.47 6.63 3.53
CA GLU A 32 7.56 5.72 4.23
C GLU A 32 6.09 6.12 4.03
N ALA A 33 5.77 7.41 4.12
CA ALA A 33 4.43 7.92 3.87
C ALA A 33 3.96 7.65 2.43
N ILE A 34 4.81 7.94 1.44
CA ILE A 34 4.52 7.66 0.02
C ILE A 34 4.30 6.16 -0.20
N HIS A 35 5.14 5.31 0.41
CA HIS A 35 4.98 3.86 0.27
C HIS A 35 3.67 3.37 0.87
N LYS A 36 3.29 3.89 2.05
CA LYS A 36 2.03 3.56 2.70
C LYS A 36 0.82 3.94 1.86
N GLU A 37 0.81 5.13 1.26
CA GLU A 37 -0.29 5.54 0.36
C GLU A 37 -0.38 4.66 -0.88
N LYS A 38 0.76 4.26 -1.47
CA LYS A 38 0.76 3.33 -2.61
C LYS A 38 0.17 1.98 -2.26
N ILE A 39 0.48 1.45 -1.08
CA ILE A 39 -0.11 0.18 -0.61
C ILE A 39 -1.61 0.36 -0.40
N ALA A 40 -2.04 1.42 0.27
CA ALA A 40 -3.46 1.68 0.51
C ALA A 40 -4.25 1.82 -0.80
N ALA A 41 -3.69 2.48 -1.81
CA ALA A 41 -4.30 2.59 -3.13
C ALA A 41 -4.43 1.21 -3.80
N ARG A 42 -3.36 0.40 -3.79
CA ARG A 42 -3.39 -0.95 -4.34
C ARG A 42 -4.40 -1.85 -3.61
N ASP A 43 -4.46 -1.78 -2.29
CA ASP A 43 -5.38 -2.60 -1.50
C ASP A 43 -6.83 -2.20 -1.78
N ALA A 44 -7.13 -0.91 -1.95
CA ALA A 44 -8.44 -0.45 -2.40
C ALA A 44 -8.78 -0.92 -3.83
N GLU A 45 -7.81 -0.95 -4.74
CA GLU A 45 -7.99 -1.53 -6.08
C GLU A 45 -8.28 -3.04 -6.03
N CYS A 46 -7.55 -3.78 -5.19
CA CYS A 46 -7.79 -5.20 -4.97
C CYS A 46 -9.17 -5.47 -4.35
N GLU A 47 -9.60 -4.68 -3.37
CA GLU A 47 -10.95 -4.77 -2.80
C GLU A 47 -12.03 -4.44 -3.83
N ALA A 48 -11.80 -3.45 -4.70
CA ALA A 48 -12.71 -3.13 -5.79
C ALA A 48 -12.83 -4.29 -6.79
N MET A 49 -11.72 -4.92 -7.18
CA MET A 49 -11.71 -6.10 -8.06
C MET A 49 -12.35 -7.33 -7.40
N ALA A 50 -12.11 -7.55 -6.10
CA ALA A 50 -12.71 -8.67 -5.37
C ALA A 50 -14.24 -8.56 -5.25
N ASN A 51 -14.78 -7.35 -5.39
CA ASN A 51 -16.22 -7.09 -5.43
C ASN A 51 -16.76 -6.86 -6.84
N ASP A 52 -15.91 -6.98 -7.87
CA ASP A 52 -16.32 -6.85 -9.27
C ASP A 52 -17.08 -8.12 -9.70
N PRO A 53 -18.37 -8.00 -10.07
CA PRO A 53 -19.19 -9.14 -10.49
C PRO A 53 -18.61 -9.91 -11.68
N ASP A 54 -17.92 -9.22 -12.60
CA ASP A 54 -17.35 -9.83 -13.79
C ASP A 54 -16.09 -10.64 -13.42
N TYR A 55 -15.26 -10.11 -12.51
CA TYR A 55 -14.10 -10.82 -11.97
C TYR A 55 -14.52 -12.08 -11.17
N LEU A 56 -15.54 -11.95 -10.33
CA LEU A 56 -16.10 -13.08 -9.57
C LEU A 56 -16.75 -14.14 -10.48
N ALA A 57 -17.39 -13.73 -11.58
CA ALA A 57 -17.96 -14.64 -12.56
C ALA A 57 -16.88 -15.40 -13.34
N GLU A 58 -15.79 -14.73 -13.72
CA GLU A 58 -14.64 -15.36 -14.36
C GLU A 58 -13.88 -16.29 -13.40
N GLU A 59 -13.59 -15.87 -12.17
CA GLU A 59 -12.93 -16.71 -11.16
C GLU A 59 -13.74 -17.99 -10.90
N LYS A 60 -15.07 -17.87 -10.78
CA LYS A 60 -15.96 -19.00 -10.64
C LYS A 60 -15.97 -19.91 -11.87
N PHE A 61 -16.00 -19.33 -13.07
CA PHE A 61 -15.91 -20.10 -14.32
C PHE A 61 -14.60 -20.90 -14.41
N PHE A 62 -13.45 -20.31 -14.03
CA PHE A 62 -12.16 -21.01 -14.03
C PHE A 62 -12.05 -22.07 -12.93
N MET A 63 -12.60 -21.83 -11.75
CA MET A 63 -12.69 -22.83 -10.67
C MET A 63 -13.57 -24.01 -11.07
N ASP A 64 -14.72 -23.76 -11.70
CA ASP A 64 -15.62 -24.79 -12.20
C ASP A 64 -14.99 -25.55 -13.38
N PHE A 65 -14.28 -24.86 -14.28
CA PHE A 65 -13.57 -25.47 -15.42
C PHE A 65 -12.38 -26.34 -14.99
N ASN A 66 -11.61 -25.92 -14.00
CA ASN A 66 -10.48 -26.70 -13.46
C ASN A 66 -10.92 -27.78 -12.45
N GLY A 67 -12.12 -27.66 -11.87
CA GLY A 67 -12.72 -28.68 -11.02
C GLY A 67 -13.14 -29.94 -11.78
N ASP A 68 -13.35 -29.84 -13.10
CA ASP A 68 -13.74 -30.95 -13.97
C ASP A 68 -12.54 -31.74 -14.54
N VAL A 69 -11.30 -31.26 -14.32
CA VAL A 69 -10.05 -31.92 -14.76
C VAL A 69 -9.65 -33.07 -13.83
N GLY A 70 -10.36 -33.27 -12.71
CA GLY A 70 -10.16 -34.39 -11.78
C GLY A 70 -10.79 -35.72 -12.21
N ASN A 71 -11.50 -35.77 -13.34
CA ASN A 71 -12.20 -36.96 -13.82
C ASN A 71 -11.77 -37.39 -15.23
N GLU A 72 -10.50 -37.19 -15.58
CA GLU A 72 -9.91 -37.81 -16.76
C GLU A 72 -9.42 -39.24 -16.42
N PRO A 73 -9.81 -40.28 -17.18
CA PRO A 73 -9.52 -41.67 -16.86
C PRO A 73 -8.12 -42.09 -17.36
N TRP A 74 -7.08 -41.34 -17.02
CA TRP A 74 -5.69 -41.75 -17.25
C TRP A 74 -4.79 -41.53 -16.04
#